data_AF-A0A925SNJ3-F1
#
_entry.id   AF-A0A925SNJ3-F1
#
_cell.length_a   1.000
_cell.length_b   1.000
_cell.length_c   1.000
_cell.angle_alpha   90.00
_cell.angle_beta   90.00
_cell.angle_gamma   90.00
#
_symmetry.space_group_name_H-M   'P 1'
#
loop_
_entity.id
_entity.type
_entity.pdbx_description
1 polymer ?
#
loop_
_entity_poly.entity_id
_entity_poly.type
_entity_poly.pdbx_seq_one_letter_code
_entity_poly.pdbx_strand_id
1 'polypeptide(L)'
;MRAMLAASMLCAGALSAHAETQAGLRNYIGSVAADRGGGIVAASAPKGGLVTYWDVTGRRCLGACDVSDGCGLAPTHRSAIFLLTSGEGWLATADASGAMSRQVSGFQWDNHAILVS
;
A
#
# COMPACT_ATOMS: atom_id res chain seq x y z
N MET A 1 2.04 -4.93 14.81
CA MET A 1 0.70 -4.62 15.37
C MET A 1 0.00 -3.45 14.67
N ARG A 2 0.66 -2.31 14.41
CA ARG A 2 0.02 -1.12 13.80
C ARG A 2 -0.52 -1.29 12.37
N ALA A 3 0.21 -2.00 11.48
CA ALA A 3 -0.23 -2.22 10.09
C ALA A 3 -1.50 -3.09 9.98
N MET A 4 -1.60 -4.18 10.74
CA MET A 4 -2.79 -5.06 10.76
C MET A 4 -4.04 -4.37 11.34
N LEU A 5 -3.87 -3.52 12.36
CA LEU A 5 -4.98 -2.73 12.91
C LEU A 5 -5.50 -1.74 11.86
N ALA A 6 -4.60 -1.06 11.15
CA ALA A 6 -4.95 -0.17 10.05
C ALA A 6 -5.67 -0.93 8.91
N ALA A 7 -5.19 -2.11 8.50
CA ALA A 7 -5.86 -2.96 7.52
C ALA A 7 -7.33 -3.25 7.87
N SER A 8 -7.57 -3.59 9.14
CA SER A 8 -8.92 -3.88 9.65
C SER A 8 -9.80 -2.63 9.66
N MET A 9 -9.22 -1.47 10.03
CA MET A 9 -9.92 -0.17 10.02
C MET A 9 -10.27 0.31 8.61
N LEU A 10 -9.45 -0.03 7.60
CA LEU A 10 -9.70 0.30 6.19
C LEU A 10 -10.93 -0.44 5.64
N CYS A 11 -11.02 -1.74 5.90
CA CYS A 11 -12.18 -2.53 5.50
C CYS A 11 -13.45 -2.15 6.28
N ALA A 12 -13.30 -1.73 7.54
CA ALA A 12 -14.42 -1.31 8.39
C ALA A 12 -14.90 0.13 8.13
N GLY A 13 -14.26 0.89 7.23
CA GLY A 13 -14.59 2.29 6.96
C GLY A 13 -14.32 3.24 8.14
N ALA A 14 -13.47 2.82 9.09
CA ALA A 14 -13.10 3.62 10.26
C ALA A 14 -12.03 4.69 9.94
N LEU A 15 -11.49 4.68 8.72
CA LEU A 15 -10.64 5.70 8.12
C LEU A 15 -11.39 6.31 6.94
N SER A 16 -11.34 7.62 6.77
CA SER A 16 -12.05 8.30 5.68
C SER A 16 -11.15 8.44 4.45
N ALA A 17 -11.57 7.86 3.33
CA ALA A 17 -11.10 8.20 1.99
C ALA A 17 -12.24 8.80 1.15
N HIS A 18 -11.90 9.38 0.00
CA HIS A 18 -12.90 9.69 -1.01
C HIS A 18 -13.67 8.43 -1.42
N ALA A 19 -14.96 8.58 -1.71
CA ALA A 19 -15.85 7.45 -1.99
C ALA A 19 -15.34 6.55 -3.12
N GLU A 20 -14.74 7.13 -4.16
CA GLU A 20 -14.14 6.40 -5.29
C GLU A 20 -12.97 5.52 -4.83
N THR A 21 -12.05 6.07 -4.02
CA THR A 21 -10.93 5.30 -3.46
C THR A 21 -11.43 4.17 -2.56
N GLN A 22 -12.41 4.44 -1.70
CA GLN A 22 -12.98 3.42 -0.81
C GLN A 22 -13.66 2.29 -1.59
N ALA A 23 -14.44 2.63 -2.62
CA ALA A 23 -15.06 1.65 -3.51
C ALA A 23 -14.00 0.84 -4.29
N GLY A 24 -12.93 1.51 -4.70
CA GLY A 24 -11.78 0.93 -5.38
C GLY A 24 -11.08 -0.16 -4.56
N LEU A 25 -11.07 -0.08 -3.23
CA LEU A 25 -10.49 -1.14 -2.37
C LEU A 25 -11.19 -2.50 -2.55
N ARG A 26 -12.44 -2.51 -3.04
CA ARG A 26 -13.25 -3.72 -3.29
C ARG A 26 -13.29 -4.68 -2.08
N ASN A 27 -13.23 -4.13 -0.87
CA ASN A 27 -13.18 -4.86 0.40
C ASN A 27 -12.12 -5.98 0.42
N TYR A 28 -10.99 -5.77 -0.24
CA TYR A 28 -9.90 -6.74 -0.29
C TYR A 28 -8.55 -6.03 -0.16
N ILE A 29 -7.86 -6.34 0.93
CA ILE A 29 -6.50 -5.87 1.18
C ILE A 29 -5.55 -7.06 1.05
N GLY A 30 -4.62 -6.99 0.10
CA GLY A 30 -3.68 -8.06 -0.23
C GLY A 30 -2.40 -8.02 0.62
N SER A 31 -1.90 -6.82 0.90
CA SER A 31 -0.73 -6.58 1.73
C SER A 31 -0.87 -5.25 2.47
N VAL A 32 -0.22 -5.14 3.64
CA VAL A 32 -0.09 -3.90 4.40
C VAL A 32 1.31 -3.74 4.94
N ALA A 33 1.82 -2.52 4.88
CA ALA A 33 3.11 -2.16 5.45
C ALA A 33 2.98 -0.83 6.21
N ALA A 34 3.62 -0.75 7.38
CA ALA A 34 3.81 0.52 8.07
C ALA A 34 5.23 1.02 7.78
N ASP A 35 5.40 2.33 7.64
CA ASP A 35 6.72 2.94 7.54
C ASP A 35 7.55 2.72 8.82
N ARG A 36 8.84 3.10 8.82
CA ARG A 36 9.73 2.90 9.98
C ARG A 36 9.19 3.53 11.27
N GLY A 37 8.51 4.66 11.18
CA GLY A 37 7.90 5.35 12.33
C GLY A 37 6.54 4.77 12.76
N GLY A 38 5.91 3.97 11.90
CA GLY A 38 4.56 3.45 12.10
C GLY A 38 3.47 4.52 12.08
N GLY A 39 3.77 5.69 11.50
CA GLY A 39 2.83 6.81 11.36
C GLY A 39 2.06 6.75 10.04
N ILE A 40 2.70 6.18 9.00
CA ILE A 40 2.09 6.00 7.69
C ILE A 40 1.93 4.51 7.40
N VAL A 41 0.76 4.13 6.87
CA VAL A 41 0.48 2.78 6.40
C VAL A 41 0.18 2.80 4.91
N ALA A 42 0.80 1.89 4.17
CA ALA A 42 0.42 1.54 2.81
C ALA A 42 -0.42 0.26 2.82
N ALA A 43 -1.46 0.21 1.99
CA ALA A 43 -2.33 -0.95 1.83
C ALA A 43 -2.60 -1.21 0.34
N SER A 44 -2.33 -2.43 -0.13
CA SER A 44 -2.61 -2.84 -1.50
C SER A 44 -3.99 -3.47 -1.61
N ALA A 45 -4.72 -3.12 -2.68
CA ALA A 45 -5.98 -3.73 -3.05
C ALA A 45 -5.85 -4.34 -4.45
N PRO A 46 -5.26 -5.55 -4.58
CA PRO A 46 -4.99 -6.16 -5.89
C PRO A 46 -6.24 -6.28 -6.78
N LYS A 47 -7.38 -6.65 -6.18
CA LYS A 47 -8.67 -6.73 -6.90
C LYS A 47 -9.16 -5.37 -7.40
N GLY A 48 -8.77 -4.31 -6.71
CA GLY A 48 -9.05 -2.91 -7.04
C GLY A 48 -8.08 -2.29 -8.03
N GLY A 49 -6.88 -2.87 -8.15
CA GLY A 49 -5.80 -2.33 -8.98
C GLY A 49 -5.14 -1.08 -8.41
N LEU A 50 -5.11 -0.91 -7.07
CA LEU A 50 -4.51 0.26 -6.44
C LEU A 50 -3.77 -0.04 -5.13
N VAL A 51 -2.90 0.88 -4.75
CA VAL A 51 -2.32 1.00 -3.41
C VAL A 51 -2.76 2.33 -2.80
N THR A 52 -3.06 2.33 -1.51
CA THR A 52 -3.50 3.52 -0.76
C THR A 52 -2.57 3.78 0.42
N TYR A 53 -2.42 5.05 0.79
CA TYR A 53 -1.52 5.50 1.85
C TYR A 53 -2.31 6.28 2.91
N TRP A 54 -2.00 6.06 4.18
CA TRP A 54 -2.84 6.50 5.29
C TRP A 54 -2.03 7.08 6.43
N ASP A 55 -2.48 8.22 6.93
CA ASP A 55 -2.03 8.78 8.21
C ASP A 55 -2.81 8.11 9.33
N VAL A 56 -2.10 7.36 10.16
CA VAL A 56 -2.70 6.57 11.26
C VAL A 56 -3.31 7.47 12.33
N THR A 57 -2.62 8.57 12.67
CA THR A 57 -3.07 9.47 13.74
C THR A 57 -4.19 10.38 13.24
N GLY A 58 -4.02 10.95 12.05
CA GLY A 58 -5.01 11.80 11.41
C GLY A 58 -6.23 11.04 10.86
N ARG A 59 -6.19 9.71 10.85
CA ARG A 59 -7.27 8.81 10.40
C ARG A 59 -7.78 9.10 8.98
N ARG A 60 -6.86 9.50 8.09
CA ARG A 60 -7.19 9.97 6.73
C ARG A 60 -6.34 9.32 5.67
N CYS A 61 -6.92 9.16 4.49
CA CYS A 61 -6.18 8.83 3.28
C CYS A 61 -5.29 10.02 2.87
N LEU A 62 -4.04 9.73 2.53
CA LEU A 62 -3.06 10.71 2.06
C LEU A 62 -2.96 10.74 0.54
N GLY A 63 -3.09 9.57 -0.09
CA GLY A 63 -2.96 9.41 -1.52
C GLY A 63 -3.21 7.96 -1.94
N ALA A 64 -3.21 7.76 -3.25
CA ALA A 64 -3.33 6.45 -3.86
C ALA A 64 -2.54 6.43 -5.17
N CYS A 65 -2.18 5.23 -5.61
CA CYS A 65 -1.58 5.04 -6.93
C CYS A 65 -2.14 3.77 -7.58
N ASP A 66 -2.25 3.80 -8.90
CA ASP A 66 -2.74 2.66 -9.67
C ASP A 66 -1.63 1.62 -9.84
N VAL A 67 -1.94 0.39 -9.46
CA VAL A 67 -1.02 -0.73 -9.42
C VAL A 67 -1.80 -1.97 -9.83
N SER A 68 -1.80 -2.26 -11.13
CA SER A 68 -2.40 -3.47 -11.68
C SER A 68 -1.67 -4.71 -11.17
N ASP A 69 -2.45 -5.70 -10.76
CA ASP A 69 -1.95 -6.90 -10.08
C ASP A 69 -0.93 -6.55 -8.98
N GLY A 70 -1.24 -5.49 -8.23
CA GLY A 70 -0.35 -4.90 -7.25
C GLY A 70 -0.34 -5.69 -5.97
N CYS A 71 0.81 -6.28 -5.63
CA CYS A 71 0.85 -7.39 -4.71
C CYS A 71 1.41 -7.00 -3.33
N GLY A 72 2.71 -7.20 -3.14
CA GLY A 72 3.42 -7.07 -1.88
C GLY A 72 3.92 -5.66 -1.62
N LEU A 73 3.91 -5.31 -0.33
CA LEU A 73 4.32 -4.01 0.18
C LEU A 73 5.39 -4.22 1.25
N ALA A 74 6.47 -3.45 1.18
CA ALA A 74 7.47 -3.40 2.25
C ALA A 74 7.83 -1.94 2.56
N PRO A 75 8.16 -1.62 3.83
CA PRO A 75 8.77 -0.33 4.13
C PRO A 75 10.15 -0.22 3.49
N THR A 76 10.59 1.00 3.27
CA THR A 76 12.00 1.29 3.01
C THR A 76 12.68 1.85 4.26
N HIS A 77 13.98 2.12 4.19
CA HIS A 77 14.68 2.88 5.23
C HIS A 77 14.25 4.35 5.30
N ARG A 78 13.53 4.86 4.30
CA ARG A 78 13.03 6.24 4.26
C ARG A 78 11.58 6.28 4.75
N SER A 79 11.28 7.31 5.53
CA SER A 79 9.92 7.57 6.03
C SER A 79 8.94 7.77 4.88
N ALA A 80 7.71 7.28 5.04
CA ALA A 80 6.62 7.41 4.06
C ALA A 80 6.93 6.94 2.63
N ILE A 81 7.96 6.12 2.44
CA ILE A 81 8.34 5.53 1.15
C ILE A 81 8.30 4.01 1.25
N PHE A 82 7.62 3.39 0.30
CA PHE A 82 7.34 1.97 0.27
C PHE A 82 7.86 1.35 -1.01
N LEU A 83 8.30 0.09 -0.90
CA LEU A 83 8.50 -0.79 -2.04
C LEU A 83 7.15 -1.46 -2.36
N LEU A 84 6.84 -1.51 -3.65
CA LEU A 84 5.68 -2.16 -4.22
C LEU A 84 6.17 -3.23 -5.20
N THR A 85 5.47 -4.35 -5.24
CA THR A 85 5.69 -5.44 -6.21
C THR A 85 4.41 -5.68 -7.01
N SER A 86 4.52 -6.25 -8.20
CA SER A 86 3.38 -6.64 -9.03
C SER A 86 3.59 -8.00 -9.68
N GLY A 87 2.50 -8.77 -9.81
CA GLY A 87 2.48 -10.04 -10.53
C GLY A 87 2.72 -9.90 -12.04
N GLU A 88 2.56 -8.70 -12.61
CA GLU A 88 2.99 -8.38 -13.98
C GLU A 88 4.51 -8.26 -14.14
N GLY A 89 5.25 -8.38 -13.05
CA GLY A 89 6.69 -8.49 -13.04
C GLY A 89 7.45 -7.18 -13.03
N TRP A 90 6.97 -6.23 -12.24
CA TRP A 90 7.66 -4.97 -11.99
C TRP A 90 7.71 -4.65 -10.50
N LEU A 91 8.68 -3.81 -10.17
CA LEU A 91 8.87 -3.23 -8.84
C LEU A 91 8.64 -1.73 -8.94
N ALA A 92 8.16 -1.13 -7.87
CA ALA A 92 8.10 0.31 -7.76
C ALA A 92 8.49 0.80 -6.38
N THR A 93 8.95 2.04 -6.31
CA THR A 93 8.95 2.79 -5.06
C THR A 93 7.94 3.91 -5.18
N ALA A 94 7.16 4.11 -4.12
CA ALA A 94 6.18 5.18 -4.08
C ALA A 94 6.19 5.86 -2.71
N ASP A 95 5.91 7.15 -2.72
CA ASP A 95 5.67 7.92 -1.50
C ASP A 95 4.19 7.94 -1.12
N ALA A 96 3.89 8.50 0.05
CA ALA A 96 2.53 8.57 0.59
C ALA A 96 1.56 9.47 -0.19
N SER A 97 2.04 10.28 -1.15
CA SER A 97 1.17 11.05 -2.06
C SER A 97 0.67 10.20 -3.23
N GLY A 98 1.31 9.05 -3.49
CA GLY A 98 1.06 8.19 -4.65
C GLY A 98 2.02 8.42 -5.82
N ALA A 99 2.95 9.38 -5.71
CA ALA A 99 4.01 9.52 -6.70
C ALA A 99 4.90 8.27 -6.70
N MET A 100 5.06 7.65 -7.87
CA MET A 100 5.78 6.38 -8.00
C MET A 100 6.87 6.41 -9.08
N SER A 101 7.89 5.58 -8.88
CA SER A 101 8.88 5.22 -9.89
C SER A 101 8.90 3.71 -10.05
N ARG A 102 8.58 3.23 -11.26
CA ARG A 102 8.48 1.81 -11.63
C ARG A 102 9.71 1.36 -12.42
N GLN A 103 10.12 0.11 -12.19
CA GLN A 103 11.14 -0.60 -12.94
C GLN A 103 10.68 -2.02 -13.27
N VAL A 104 11.05 -2.52 -14.45
CA VAL A 104 10.77 -3.90 -14.83
C VAL A 104 11.68 -4.85 -14.04
N SER A 105 11.14 -6.00 -13.67
CA SER A 105 11.90 -7.11 -13.09
C SER A 105 11.77 -8.36 -13.98
N GLY A 106 12.70 -9.30 -13.84
CA GLY A 106 12.63 -10.59 -14.55
C GLY A 106 11.71 -11.62 -13.89
N PHE A 107 10.90 -11.24 -12.90
CA PHE A 107 10.14 -12.13 -12.03
C PHE A 107 8.71 -11.65 -11.89
N GLN A 108 7.76 -12.57 -11.70
CA GLN A 108 6.39 -12.26 -11.27
C GLN A 108 6.34 -12.35 -9.75
N TRP A 109 5.70 -11.39 -9.10
CA TRP A 109 5.68 -11.27 -7.65
C TRP A 109 4.31 -11.56 -7.06
N ASP A 110 4.28 -12.15 -5.87
CA ASP A 110 3.07 -12.31 -5.08
C ASP A 110 2.97 -11.25 -3.98
N ASN A 111 2.01 -11.40 -3.05
CA ASN A 111 1.72 -10.39 -2.03
C ASN A 111 2.77 -10.27 -0.92
N HIS A 112 3.85 -11.05 -0.94
CA HIS A 112 4.80 -11.12 0.17
C HIS A 112 6.09 -10.34 -0.14
N ALA A 113 6.24 -9.19 0.53
CA ALA A 113 7.49 -8.43 0.52
C ALA A 113 7.89 -8.05 1.96
N ILE A 114 9.17 -8.23 2.29
CA ILE A 114 9.72 -7.81 3.57
C ILE A 114 11.04 -7.08 3.34
N LEU A 115 11.32 -6.07 4.17
CA LEU A 115 12.64 -5.48 4.25
C LEU A 115 13.51 -6.37 5.15
N VAL A 116 14.61 -6.89 4.60
CA VAL A 116 15.62 -7.63 5.36
C VAL A 116 16.76 -6.66 5.69
N SER A 117 17.17 -6.64 6.95
CA SER A 117 18.25 -5.79 7.48
C SER A 117 19.32 -6.63 8.15
#